data_AF-A0A0R3B0X6-F1
#
_entry.id   AF-A0A0R3B0X6-F1
#
_cell.length_a   1.000
_cell.length_b   1.000
_cell.length_c   1.000
_cell.angle_alpha   90.00
_cell.angle_beta   90.00
_cell.angle_gamma   90.00
#
_symmetry.space_group_name_H-M   'P 1'
#
loop_
_entity.id
_entity.type
_entity.pdbx_description
1 polymer ?
#
loop_
_entity_poly.entity_id
_entity_poly.type
_entity_poly.pdbx_seq_one_letter_code
_entity_poly.pdbx_strand_id
1 'polypeptide(L)'
;MHLSEEIGNRLQEERKRCGMTQLQLAEALGISKRTQANYESGSSDATASYLSNVAVQFNFDVPYILTGRRTTLALDSLDELEDRIVQQYRSIPEDDQRAIRRFVKALADDVVKGSI
;
A
#
# COMPACT_ATOMS: atom_id res chain seq x y z
N MET A 1 -13.52 2.99 18.52
CA MET A 1 -13.43 2.21 17.27
C MET A 1 -12.67 0.95 17.60
N HIS A 2 -13.18 -0.22 17.23
CA HIS A 2 -12.48 -1.49 17.46
C HIS A 2 -11.46 -1.73 16.36
N LEU A 3 -10.32 -2.37 16.66
CA LEU A 3 -9.23 -2.63 15.70
C LEU A 3 -9.74 -3.29 14.40
N SER A 4 -10.67 -4.24 14.49
CA SER A 4 -11.28 -4.91 13.33
C SER A 4 -12.06 -3.96 12.42
N GLU A 5 -12.72 -2.93 12.97
CA GLU A 5 -13.45 -1.91 12.19
C GLU A 5 -12.48 -1.03 11.40
N GLU A 6 -11.36 -0.65 12.01
CA GLU A 6 -10.31 0.11 11.31
C GLU A 6 -9.66 -0.69 10.18
N ILE A 7 -9.37 -1.98 10.42
CA ILE A 7 -8.84 -2.89 9.40
C ILE A 7 -9.87 -3.07 8.27
N GLY A 8 -11.14 -3.27 8.61
CA GLY A 8 -12.24 -3.39 7.65
C GLY A 8 -12.41 -2.14 6.78
N ASN A 9 -12.31 -0.96 7.38
CA ASN A 9 -12.34 0.32 6.65
C ASN A 9 -11.18 0.42 5.65
N ARG A 10 -9.96 0.04 6.03
CA ARG A 10 -8.81 0.05 5.12
C ARG A 10 -8.92 -1.00 4.01
N LEU A 11 -9.50 -2.17 4.31
CA LEU A 11 -9.84 -3.17 3.28
C LEU A 11 -10.86 -2.59 2.27
N GLN A 12 -11.87 -1.88 2.75
CA GLN A 12 -12.83 -1.21 1.89
C GLN A 12 -12.17 -0.13 1.02
N GLU A 13 -11.25 0.64 1.58
CA GLU A 13 -10.49 1.65 0.84
C GLU A 13 -9.66 1.02 -0.28
N GLU A 14 -8.95 -0.07 -0.02
CA GLU A 14 -8.17 -0.78 -1.05
C GLU A 14 -9.08 -1.34 -2.15
N ARG A 15 -10.23 -1.93 -1.80
CA ARG A 15 -11.21 -2.36 -2.80
C ARG A 15 -11.69 -1.20 -3.67
N LYS A 16 -12.01 -0.07 -3.06
CA LYS A 16 -12.45 1.13 -3.78
C LYS A 16 -11.34 1.71 -4.66
N ARG A 17 -10.08 1.67 -4.21
CA ARG A 17 -8.89 2.07 -4.99
C ARG A 17 -8.77 1.25 -6.28
N CYS A 18 -9.08 -0.04 -6.22
CA CYS A 18 -9.12 -0.93 -7.39
C CYS A 18 -10.40 -0.82 -8.22
N GLY A 19 -11.33 0.08 -7.89
CA GLY A 19 -12.57 0.31 -8.66
C GLY A 19 -13.59 -0.83 -8.57
N MET A 20 -13.46 -1.73 -7.59
CA MET A 20 -14.32 -2.92 -7.49
C MET A 20 -15.50 -2.67 -6.53
N THR A 21 -16.66 -3.26 -6.83
CA THR A 21 -17.77 -3.38 -5.88
C THR A 21 -17.56 -4.56 -4.92
N GLN A 22 -18.28 -4.59 -3.79
CA GLN A 22 -18.25 -5.74 -2.87
C GLN A 22 -18.65 -7.05 -3.55
N LEU A 23 -19.58 -6.99 -4.50
CA LEU A 23 -20.04 -8.17 -5.23
C LEU A 23 -18.93 -8.69 -6.17
N GLN A 24 -18.33 -7.80 -6.96
CA GLN A 24 -17.26 -8.17 -7.89
C GLN A 24 -16.05 -8.80 -7.17
N LEU A 25 -15.62 -8.22 -6.04
CA LEU A 25 -14.51 -8.80 -5.27
C LEU A 25 -14.89 -10.14 -4.65
N ALA A 26 -16.12 -10.27 -4.15
CA ALA A 26 -16.61 -11.52 -3.57
C ALA A 26 -16.68 -12.64 -4.62
N GLU A 27 -17.22 -12.36 -5.80
CA GLU A 27 -17.30 -13.31 -6.92
C GLU A 27 -15.91 -13.75 -7.38
N ALA A 28 -14.98 -12.81 -7.53
CA ALA A 28 -13.62 -13.12 -7.97
C ALA A 28 -12.84 -14.00 -6.97
N LEU A 29 -13.19 -13.93 -5.67
CA LEU A 29 -12.60 -14.72 -4.60
C LEU A 29 -13.40 -15.98 -4.24
N GLY A 30 -14.54 -16.23 -4.89
CA GLY A 30 -15.41 -17.37 -4.58
C GLY A 30 -16.06 -17.30 -3.19
N ILE A 31 -16.29 -16.09 -2.65
CA ILE A 31 -16.96 -15.87 -1.36
C ILE A 31 -18.32 -15.18 -1.56
N SER A 32 -19.14 -15.13 -0.52
CA SER A 32 -20.40 -14.39 -0.58
C SER A 32 -20.19 -12.87 -0.44
N LYS A 33 -21.06 -12.07 -1.06
CA LYS A 33 -21.10 -10.60 -0.85
C LYS A 33 -21.24 -10.24 0.64
N ARG A 34 -21.98 -11.04 1.41
CA ARG A 34 -22.14 -10.85 2.87
C ARG A 34 -20.82 -11.03 3.60
N THR A 35 -20.02 -12.02 3.21
CA THR A 35 -18.68 -12.25 3.78
C THR A 35 -17.79 -11.04 3.54
N GLN A 36 -17.77 -10.50 2.32
CA GLN A 36 -17.04 -9.27 2.01
C GLN A 36 -17.51 -8.08 2.86
N ALA A 37 -18.82 -7.89 3.00
CA ALA A 37 -19.38 -6.82 3.80
C ALA A 37 -19.01 -6.94 5.30
N ASN A 38 -19.02 -8.17 5.84
CA ASN A 38 -18.64 -8.43 7.24
C ASN A 38 -17.17 -8.10 7.50
N TYR A 39 -16.28 -8.38 6.54
CA TYR A 39 -14.87 -8.01 6.63
C TYR A 39 -14.70 -6.49 6.62
N GLU A 40 -15.40 -5.80 5.72
CA GLU A 40 -15.31 -4.35 5.60
C GLU A 40 -15.93 -3.59 6.79
N SER A 41 -16.93 -4.16 7.47
CA SER A 41 -17.53 -3.57 8.67
C SER A 41 -16.79 -3.92 9.96
N GLY A 42 -15.78 -4.80 9.91
CA GLY A 42 -15.11 -5.34 11.09
C GLY A 42 -15.99 -6.29 11.92
N SER A 43 -17.11 -6.77 11.37
CA SER A 43 -17.97 -7.76 12.04
C SER A 43 -17.36 -9.17 12.05
N SER A 44 -16.39 -9.44 11.18
CA SER A 44 -15.55 -10.62 11.21
C SER A 44 -14.18 -10.25 10.64
N ASP A 45 -13.11 -10.88 11.13
CA ASP A 45 -11.77 -10.63 10.59
C ASP A 45 -11.55 -11.39 9.28
N ALA A 46 -10.93 -10.72 8.31
CA ALA A 46 -10.47 -11.35 7.08
C ALA A 46 -9.32 -12.32 7.38
N THR A 47 -9.35 -13.52 6.80
CA THR A 47 -8.30 -14.52 7.04
C THR A 47 -7.00 -14.15 6.32
N ALA A 48 -5.87 -14.68 6.80
CA ALA A 48 -4.58 -14.51 6.12
C ALA A 48 -4.63 -15.00 4.66
N SER A 49 -5.33 -16.11 4.38
CA SER A 49 -5.52 -16.62 3.02
C SER A 49 -6.30 -15.66 2.14
N TYR A 50 -7.35 -15.01 2.67
CA TYR A 50 -8.08 -13.97 1.96
C TYR A 50 -7.17 -12.78 1.63
N LEU A 51 -6.42 -12.29 2.62
CA LEU A 51 -5.51 -11.14 2.45
C LEU A 51 -4.41 -11.45 1.43
N SER A 52 -3.86 -12.67 1.46
CA SER A 52 -2.89 -13.14 0.46
C SER A 52 -3.49 -13.17 -0.95
N ASN A 53 -4.73 -13.63 -1.11
CA ASN A 53 -5.38 -13.68 -2.42
C ASN A 53 -5.62 -12.29 -2.98
N VAL A 54 -6.09 -11.34 -2.17
CA VAL A 54 -6.32 -9.96 -2.66
C VAL A 54 -5.02 -9.21 -2.97
N ALA A 55 -3.94 -9.50 -2.22
CA ALA A 55 -2.61 -8.97 -2.54
C ALA A 55 -2.15 -9.44 -3.92
N VAL A 56 -2.20 -10.74 -4.18
CA VAL A 56 -1.66 -11.32 -5.42
C VAL A 56 -2.56 -11.02 -6.62
N GLN A 57 -3.88 -11.10 -6.47
CA GLN A 57 -4.80 -10.99 -7.62
C GLN A 57 -5.19 -9.56 -7.96
N PHE A 58 -5.29 -8.68 -6.96
CA PHE A 58 -5.80 -7.31 -7.14
C PHE A 58 -4.83 -6.24 -6.68
N ASN A 59 -3.60 -6.62 -6.31
CA ASN A 59 -2.54 -5.72 -5.88
C ASN A 59 -2.95 -4.85 -4.69
N PHE A 60 -3.71 -5.43 -3.74
CA PHE A 60 -4.08 -4.76 -2.49
C PHE A 60 -2.85 -4.59 -1.60
N ASP A 61 -2.73 -3.41 -0.99
CA ASP A 61 -1.68 -3.12 -0.02
C ASP A 61 -2.04 -3.74 1.36
N VAL A 62 -1.70 -5.03 1.56
CA VAL A 62 -1.99 -5.74 2.82
C VAL A 62 -1.30 -5.11 4.03
N PRO A 63 -0.02 -4.68 3.96
CA PRO A 63 0.58 -3.92 5.07
C PRO A 63 -0.22 -2.68 5.43
N TYR A 64 -0.75 -1.94 4.45
CA TYR A 64 -1.67 -0.83 4.72
C TYR A 64 -2.94 -1.28 5.42
N ILE A 65 -3.61 -2.33 4.92
CA ILE A 65 -4.84 -2.86 5.52
C ILE A 65 -4.63 -3.19 7.01
N LEU A 66 -3.51 -3.83 7.35
CA LEU A 66 -3.21 -4.26 8.71
C LEU A 66 -2.70 -3.11 9.61
N THR A 67 -1.87 -2.22 9.09
CA THR A 67 -1.08 -1.27 9.92
C THR A 67 -1.48 0.20 9.75
N GLY A 68 -2.26 0.53 8.73
CA GLY A 68 -2.59 1.91 8.34
C GLY A 68 -1.44 2.67 7.67
N ARG A 69 -0.29 2.04 7.43
CA ARG A 69 0.85 2.64 6.74
C ARG A 69 0.92 2.14 5.31
N ARG A 70 0.76 3.04 4.33
CA ARG A 70 0.88 2.69 2.92
C ARG A 70 2.30 2.25 2.60
N THR A 71 2.39 1.16 1.85
CA THR A 71 3.63 0.66 1.32
C THR A 71 4.03 1.59 0.16
N THR A 72 5.09 2.38 0.37
CA THR A 72 5.56 3.38 -0.61
C THR A 72 6.49 2.79 -1.67
N LEU A 73 6.96 1.56 -1.44
CA LEU A 73 7.82 0.80 -2.34
C LEU A 73 7.10 -0.51 -2.63
N ALA A 74 6.96 -0.91 -3.89
CA ALA A 74 6.53 -2.28 -4.14
C ALA A 74 7.54 -3.20 -3.44
N LEU A 75 7.05 -4.21 -2.72
CA LEU A 75 7.84 -4.99 -1.76
C LEU A 75 9.06 -5.71 -2.37
N ASP A 76 9.21 -5.66 -3.71
CA ASP A 76 10.31 -6.24 -4.48
C ASP A 76 11.04 -5.24 -5.42
N SER A 77 10.85 -3.92 -5.26
CA SER A 77 11.25 -2.94 -6.29
C SER A 77 12.47 -2.08 -5.97
N LEU A 78 13.35 -2.51 -5.06
CA LEU A 78 14.67 -1.89 -4.94
C LEU A 78 15.71 -2.85 -5.48
N ASP A 79 16.41 -2.45 -6.53
CA ASP A 79 17.63 -3.16 -6.92
C ASP A 79 18.74 -2.99 -5.85
N GLU A 80 19.85 -3.73 -6.00
CA GLU A 80 20.95 -3.68 -5.02
C GLU A 80 21.53 -2.26 -4.83
N LEU A 81 21.48 -1.43 -5.87
CA LEU A 81 21.99 -0.07 -5.82
C LEU A 81 20.99 0.83 -5.09
N GLU A 82 19.71 0.73 -5.41
CA GLU A 82 18.64 1.49 -4.77
C GLU A 82 18.53 1.17 -3.27
N ASP A 83 18.62 -0.11 -2.88
CA ASP A 83 18.65 -0.51 -1.47
C ASP A 83 19.85 0.09 -0.74
N ARG A 84 21.04 0.04 -1.36
CA ARG A 84 22.25 0.63 -0.78
C ARG A 84 22.11 2.14 -0.59
N ILE A 85 21.53 2.84 -1.56
CA ILE A 85 21.26 4.28 -1.45
C ILE A 85 20.33 4.57 -0.26
N VAL A 86 19.26 3.79 -0.09
CA VAL A 86 18.33 3.94 1.03
C VAL A 86 19.01 3.68 2.37
N GLN A 87 19.85 2.63 2.47
CA GLN A 87 20.60 2.33 3.70
C GLN A 87 21.56 3.47 4.06
N GLN A 88 22.35 3.95 3.11
CA GLN A 88 23.28 5.07 3.33
C GLN A 88 22.54 6.33 3.74
N TYR A 89 21.45 6.66 3.05
CA TYR A 89 20.60 7.80 3.36
C TYR A 89 20.06 7.77 4.79
N ARG A 90 19.66 6.60 5.29
CA ARG A 90 19.16 6.44 6.68
C ARG A 90 20.27 6.51 7.73
N SER A 91 21.53 6.30 7.34
CA SER A 91 22.68 6.28 8.27
C SER A 91 23.30 7.66 8.56
N ILE A 92 22.96 8.68 7.76
CA ILE A 92 23.51 10.03 7.88
C ILE A 92 22.59 10.98 8.68
N PRO A 93 23.13 12.08 9.25
CA PRO A 93 22.34 13.06 10.00
C PRO A 93 21.16 13.65 9.23
N GLU A 94 20.10 14.06 9.94
CA GLU A 94 18.89 14.61 9.32
C GLU A 94 19.15 15.86 8.45
N ASP A 95 20.14 16.66 8.82
CA ASP A 95 20.55 17.86 8.09
C ASP A 95 21.08 17.51 6.70
N ASP A 96 21.90 16.47 6.62
CA ASP A 96 22.43 15.94 5.35
C ASP A 96 21.32 15.26 4.55
N GLN A 97 20.43 14.51 5.21
CA GLN A 97 19.24 13.96 4.56
C GLN A 97 18.36 15.05 3.92
N ARG A 98 18.19 16.20 4.60
CA ARG A 98 17.45 17.36 4.06
C ARG A 98 18.13 17.93 2.83
N ALA A 99 19.45 18.06 2.84
CA ALA A 99 20.21 18.54 1.70
C ALA A 99 20.02 17.60 0.49
N ILE A 100 20.18 16.28 0.69
CA ILE A 100 19.97 15.27 -0.37
C ILE A 100 18.54 15.36 -0.94
N ARG A 101 17.51 15.47 -0.09
CA ARG A 101 16.11 15.62 -0.56
C ARG A 101 15.93 16.84 -1.47
N ARG A 102 16.56 17.96 -1.14
CA ARG A 102 16.50 19.19 -1.96
C ARG A 102 17.19 18.99 -3.31
N PHE A 103 18.36 18.37 -3.32
CA PHE A 103 19.09 18.10 -4.57
C PHE A 103 18.32 17.15 -5.48
N VAL A 104 17.84 16.02 -4.96
CA VAL A 104 17.06 15.05 -5.75
C VAL A 104 15.80 15.70 -6.31
N LYS A 105 15.10 16.52 -5.51
CA LYS A 105 13.94 17.26 -5.98
C LYS A 105 14.27 18.22 -7.13
N ALA A 106 15.35 19.00 -6.99
CA ALA A 106 15.76 19.95 -8.03
C ALA A 106 16.09 19.23 -9.35
N LEU A 107 16.85 18.13 -9.29
CA LEU A 107 17.18 17.32 -10.47
C LEU A 107 15.91 16.74 -11.14
N ALA A 108 14.97 16.23 -10.35
CA ALA A 108 13.72 15.69 -10.88
C ALA A 108 12.85 16.79 -11.54
N ASP A 109 12.73 17.95 -10.89
CA ASP A 109 11.95 19.08 -11.41
C ASP A 109 12.55 19.65 -12.72
N ASP A 110 13.88 19.64 -12.88
CA ASP A 110 14.57 20.12 -14.09
C ASP A 110 14.37 19.20 -15.30
N VAL A 111 14.35 17.88 -15.11
CA VAL A 111 14.02 16.91 -16.18
C VAL A 111 12.61 17.14 -16.72
N VAL A 112 11.65 17.43 -15.84
CA VAL A 112 10.25 17.72 -16.22
C VAL A 112 10.16 19.01 -17.03
N LYS A 113 10.94 20.05 -16.68
CA LYS A 113 10.93 21.34 -17.39
C LYS A 113 11.61 21.30 -18.75
N GLY A 114 12.63 20.45 -18.93
CA GLY A 114 13.32 20.29 -20.22
C GLY A 114 12.56 19.44 -21.24
N SER A 115 11.42 18.87 -20.86
CA SER A 115 10.58 17.99 -21.71
C SER A 115 9.33 18.70 -22.26
N ILE A 116 9.25 20.04 -22.15
CA ILE A 116 8.19 20.92 -22.68
C ILE A 116 8.86 21.90 -23.66
#